data_AF-A0A810NY88-F1
#
_entry.id   AF-A0A810NY88-F1
#
_cell.length_a   1.000
_cell.length_b   1.000
_cell.length_c   1.000
_cell.angle_alpha   90.00
_cell.angle_beta   90.00
_cell.angle_gamma   90.00
#
_symmetry.space_group_name_H-M   'P 1'
#
loop_
_entity.id
_entity.type
_entity.pdbx_description
1 polymer ?
#
loop_
_entity_poly.entity_id
_entity_poly.type
_entity_poly.pdbx_seq_one_letter_code
_entity_poly.pdbx_strand_id
1 'polypeptide(L)'
;MKELYLDERGSGPGVHALIIGVGQYPYLTGKYLEFDGYSDLTSAPVSALHFMKKLVNTDVAEWAVPVASVDLLLSPARTLVNAAGAEVSVADPTRENIQGAFDDWLERCASHPENIGVFYFCGHGVQAESQVLLASDFARFDGSPFMGAFAYDVSRDGILQFGPPTQCVFIDACRVPLTEQVRQLNRGVSALKTADAYGERRCAHDLTLRAPLFDVMEAPPNIAGYSDGVVSYFTSALTRALDGQAAVEEALTGEWVVDNQTVSSRMTGLLQQEIGTGTTGRAVEGAKIFDRKVLRRLHTPPSTKITVSCEPLAETGTLSCTPNPAVRAAYEHRAQDGEPWEFLAEAGHYMVTAECERGLHRVGPKPVYAAPPTSYVRLELTR
;
A
#
# COMPACT_ATOMS: atom_id res chain seq x y z
N MET A 1 7.09 -20.08 -22.68
CA MET A 1 6.44 -19.85 -21.36
C MET A 1 7.23 -18.78 -20.67
N LYS A 2 6.57 -17.70 -20.23
CA LYS A 2 7.21 -16.67 -19.40
C LYS A 2 7.44 -17.26 -18.01
N GLU A 3 8.60 -17.01 -17.41
CA GLU A 3 8.90 -17.50 -16.07
C GLU A 3 8.27 -16.58 -15.02
N LEU A 4 7.49 -17.19 -14.11
CA LEU A 4 6.96 -16.51 -12.93
C LEU A 4 8.07 -16.36 -11.89
N TYR A 5 8.03 -15.29 -11.09
CA TYR A 5 8.94 -15.17 -9.93
C TYR A 5 8.65 -16.27 -8.90
N LEU A 6 7.36 -16.55 -8.68
CA LEU A 6 6.86 -17.62 -7.83
C LEU A 6 5.78 -18.39 -8.59
N ASP A 7 5.86 -19.72 -8.58
CA ASP A 7 4.81 -20.62 -9.07
C ASP A 7 4.66 -21.81 -8.11
N GLU A 8 3.78 -21.65 -7.13
CA GLU A 8 3.42 -22.66 -6.12
C GLU A 8 1.95 -23.04 -6.23
N ARG A 9 1.39 -22.95 -7.44
CA ARG A 9 -0.03 -23.22 -7.69
C ARG A 9 -0.39 -24.66 -7.32
N GLY A 10 -1.35 -24.79 -6.41
CA GLY A 10 -2.00 -26.05 -6.06
C GLY A 10 -3.38 -26.20 -6.71
N SER A 11 -4.15 -27.17 -6.24
CA SER A 11 -5.56 -27.36 -6.65
C SER A 11 -6.55 -26.48 -5.87
N GLY A 12 -6.10 -25.84 -4.79
CA GLY A 12 -6.92 -24.96 -3.94
C GLY A 12 -6.82 -23.48 -4.32
N PRO A 13 -7.52 -22.59 -3.59
CA PRO A 13 -7.42 -21.15 -3.82
C PRO A 13 -6.03 -20.61 -3.50
N GLY A 14 -5.70 -19.48 -4.13
CA GLY A 14 -4.46 -18.77 -3.85
C GLY A 14 -4.49 -17.29 -4.16
N VAL A 15 -3.46 -16.60 -3.67
CA VAL A 15 -3.14 -15.22 -4.07
C VAL A 15 -2.37 -15.28 -5.38
N HIS A 16 -2.86 -14.58 -6.38
CA HIS A 16 -2.18 -14.39 -7.66
C HIS A 16 -1.84 -12.91 -7.81
N ALA A 17 -0.55 -12.60 -7.86
CA ALA A 17 -0.07 -11.22 -7.90
C ALA A 17 0.57 -10.87 -9.25
N LEU A 18 0.20 -9.73 -9.82
CA LEU A 18 0.93 -9.06 -10.89
C LEU A 18 1.53 -7.77 -10.33
N ILE A 19 2.86 -7.71 -10.30
CA ILE A 19 3.64 -6.62 -9.68
C ILE A 19 4.52 -5.98 -10.74
N ILE A 20 4.32 -4.68 -10.97
CA ILE A 20 4.97 -3.92 -12.03
C ILE A 20 5.70 -2.72 -11.42
N GLY A 21 7.00 -2.60 -11.69
CA GLY A 21 7.83 -1.45 -11.29
C GLY A 21 8.54 -0.82 -12.48
N VAL A 22 8.07 0.34 -12.94
CA VAL A 22 8.59 1.05 -14.12
C VAL A 22 9.54 2.17 -13.70
N GLY A 23 10.84 1.86 -13.68
CA GLY A 23 11.88 2.81 -13.31
C GLY A 23 12.55 3.56 -14.45
N GLN A 24 12.66 3.00 -15.67
CA GLN A 24 13.32 3.67 -16.78
C GLN A 24 12.35 3.96 -17.92
N TYR A 25 12.52 5.14 -18.53
CA TYR A 25 11.74 5.61 -19.68
C TYR A 25 12.68 6.02 -20.82
N PRO A 26 13.37 5.05 -21.47
CA PRO A 26 14.45 5.33 -22.42
C PRO A 26 14.04 6.17 -23.64
N TYR A 27 12.75 6.25 -23.95
CA TYR A 27 12.24 7.02 -25.10
C TYR A 27 11.72 8.41 -24.72
N LEU A 28 11.76 8.77 -23.44
CA LEU A 28 11.39 10.11 -22.96
C LEU A 28 12.47 11.13 -23.36
N THR A 29 12.45 11.55 -24.62
CA THR A 29 13.45 12.42 -25.23
C THR A 29 12.80 13.56 -26.03
N GLY A 30 13.57 14.62 -26.30
CA GLY A 30 13.13 15.73 -27.15
C GLY A 30 11.86 16.42 -26.61
N LYS A 31 10.85 16.59 -27.48
CA LYS A 31 9.57 17.26 -27.15
C LYS A 31 8.75 16.58 -26.04
N TYR A 32 9.08 15.33 -25.68
CA TYR A 32 8.42 14.61 -24.60
C TYR A 32 9.04 14.85 -23.22
N LEU A 33 10.24 15.46 -23.16
CA LEU A 33 10.82 15.98 -21.92
C LEU A 33 10.01 17.15 -21.35
N GLU A 34 9.25 17.84 -22.21
CA GLU A 34 8.35 18.94 -21.84
C GLU A 34 7.07 18.49 -21.12
N PHE A 35 6.90 17.18 -20.85
CA PHE A 35 5.88 16.69 -19.94
C PHE A 35 6.20 17.05 -18.46
N ASP A 36 6.68 18.26 -18.15
CA ASP A 36 6.93 18.76 -16.78
C ASP A 36 7.84 17.85 -15.92
N GLY A 37 9.05 17.56 -16.39
CA GLY A 37 10.12 17.05 -15.52
C GLY A 37 10.08 15.56 -15.21
N TYR A 38 9.39 14.75 -16.02
CA TYR A 38 9.53 13.30 -15.94
C TYR A 38 10.98 12.88 -16.23
N SER A 39 11.50 12.01 -15.37
CA SER A 39 12.78 11.34 -15.48
C SER A 39 12.62 9.88 -15.05
N ASP A 40 13.71 9.12 -15.07
CA ASP A 40 13.74 7.79 -14.49
C ASP A 40 13.32 7.82 -12.99
N LEU A 41 12.47 6.88 -12.60
CA LEU A 41 12.00 6.66 -11.24
C LEU A 41 12.76 5.51 -10.59
N THR A 42 13.90 5.82 -9.97
CA THR A 42 14.75 4.81 -9.32
C THR A 42 14.03 4.08 -8.17
N SER A 43 13.04 4.72 -7.55
CA SER A 43 12.19 4.20 -6.47
C SER A 43 11.18 3.13 -6.93
N ALA A 44 10.70 3.19 -8.18
CA ALA A 44 9.64 2.32 -8.66
C ALA A 44 10.01 0.82 -8.68
N PRO A 45 11.14 0.39 -9.27
CA PRO A 45 11.55 -1.00 -9.23
C PRO A 45 11.92 -1.46 -7.80
N VAL A 46 12.44 -0.56 -6.96
CA VAL A 46 12.75 -0.87 -5.56
C VAL A 46 11.46 -1.11 -4.76
N SER A 47 10.44 -0.30 -4.98
CA SER A 47 9.14 -0.41 -4.33
C SER A 47 8.39 -1.68 -4.75
N ALA A 48 8.36 -1.97 -6.05
CA ALA A 48 7.80 -3.23 -6.56
C ALA A 48 8.50 -4.46 -5.97
N LEU A 49 9.84 -4.45 -5.89
CA LEU A 49 10.61 -5.53 -5.28
C LEU A 49 10.34 -5.65 -3.78
N HIS A 50 10.24 -4.53 -3.06
CA HIS A 50 9.90 -4.51 -1.64
C HIS A 50 8.51 -5.09 -1.39
N PHE A 51 7.50 -4.66 -2.15
CA PHE A 51 6.15 -5.18 -2.06
C PHE A 51 6.10 -6.67 -2.36
N MET A 52 6.76 -7.13 -3.43
CA MET A 52 6.88 -8.56 -3.76
C MET A 52 7.47 -9.36 -2.59
N LYS A 53 8.61 -8.93 -2.04
CA LYS A 53 9.26 -9.61 -0.91
C LYS A 53 8.36 -9.71 0.31
N LYS A 54 7.61 -8.64 0.60
CA LYS A 54 6.63 -8.61 1.70
C LYS A 54 5.39 -9.45 1.43
N LEU A 55 5.00 -9.60 0.17
CA LEU A 55 3.89 -10.45 -0.24
C LEU A 55 4.23 -11.93 -0.07
N VAL A 56 5.44 -12.35 -0.43
CA VAL A 56 5.89 -13.76 -0.32
C VAL A 56 6.39 -14.13 1.07
N ASN A 57 6.87 -13.17 1.88
CA ASN A 57 7.31 -13.43 3.25
C ASN A 57 6.14 -13.32 4.25
N THR A 58 5.87 -14.39 4.99
CA THR A 58 4.75 -14.52 5.93
C THR A 58 5.13 -14.41 7.42
N ASP A 59 6.35 -13.97 7.75
CA ASP A 59 6.88 -13.92 9.13
C ASP A 59 5.94 -13.25 10.16
N VAL A 60 5.22 -12.20 9.75
CA VAL A 60 4.34 -11.42 10.65
C VAL A 60 2.87 -11.79 10.47
N ALA A 61 2.48 -12.12 9.24
CA ALA A 61 1.10 -12.43 8.89
C ALA A 61 1.03 -13.34 7.66
N GLU A 62 0.09 -14.27 7.67
CA GLU A 62 -0.24 -15.14 6.54
C GLU A 62 -1.42 -14.59 5.77
N TRP A 63 -1.41 -14.78 4.46
CA TRP A 63 -2.60 -14.55 3.65
C TRP A 63 -3.70 -15.54 4.01
N ALA A 64 -4.96 -15.12 3.85
CA ALA A 64 -6.11 -15.99 4.12
C ALA A 64 -6.14 -17.25 3.24
N VAL A 65 -5.43 -17.21 2.11
CA VAL A 65 -5.12 -18.33 1.21
C VAL A 65 -3.64 -18.25 0.81
N PRO A 66 -2.95 -19.35 0.47
CA PRO A 66 -1.52 -19.34 0.14
C PRO A 66 -1.19 -18.41 -1.03
N VAL A 67 0.03 -17.87 -1.08
CA VAL A 67 0.51 -17.16 -2.28
C VAL A 67 0.86 -18.18 -3.35
N ALA A 68 0.07 -18.21 -4.43
CA ALA A 68 0.16 -19.26 -5.44
C ALA A 68 1.01 -18.86 -6.66
N SER A 69 0.97 -17.59 -7.08
CA SER A 69 1.82 -17.13 -8.18
C SER A 69 2.15 -15.64 -8.11
N VAL A 70 3.34 -15.28 -8.58
CA VAL A 70 3.78 -13.89 -8.73
C VAL A 70 4.37 -13.65 -10.12
N ASP A 71 3.73 -12.78 -10.89
CA ASP A 71 4.31 -12.13 -12.06
C ASP A 71 5.04 -10.87 -11.61
N LEU A 72 6.30 -10.75 -12.00
CA LEU A 72 7.12 -9.59 -11.71
C LEU A 72 7.62 -9.00 -13.03
N LEU A 73 7.44 -7.69 -13.20
CA LEU A 73 8.01 -6.89 -14.28
C LEU A 73 8.74 -5.70 -13.67
N LEU A 74 10.01 -5.49 -14.05
CA LEU A 74 10.85 -4.44 -13.48
C LEU A 74 11.66 -3.76 -14.57
N SER A 75 11.76 -2.43 -14.48
CA SER A 75 12.65 -1.64 -15.34
C SER A 75 13.84 -1.08 -14.55
N PRO A 76 15.09 -1.28 -14.99
CA PRO A 76 15.49 -2.16 -16.10
C PRO A 76 15.22 -3.64 -15.79
N ALA A 77 15.02 -4.41 -16.86
CA ALA A 77 15.01 -5.87 -16.84
C ALA A 77 16.27 -6.41 -16.16
N ARG A 78 16.13 -7.49 -15.40
CA ARG A 78 17.22 -8.08 -14.61
C ARG A 78 16.92 -9.52 -14.21
N THR A 79 17.95 -10.26 -13.88
CA THR A 79 17.80 -11.59 -13.25
C THR A 79 17.74 -11.43 -11.73
N LEU A 80 16.80 -12.13 -11.09
CA LEU A 80 16.68 -12.22 -9.65
C LEU A 80 16.80 -13.67 -9.19
N VAL A 81 17.10 -13.88 -7.91
CA VAL A 81 16.99 -15.19 -7.27
C VAL A 81 15.63 -15.26 -6.58
N ASN A 82 14.85 -16.31 -6.86
CA ASN A 82 13.56 -16.54 -6.21
C ASN A 82 13.71 -17.23 -4.85
N ALA A 83 12.60 -17.45 -4.15
CA ALA A 83 12.59 -18.09 -2.83
C ALA A 83 13.16 -19.52 -2.85
N ALA A 84 13.07 -20.22 -3.98
CA ALA A 84 13.64 -21.56 -4.18
C ALA A 84 15.14 -21.55 -4.54
N GLY A 85 15.77 -20.37 -4.61
CA GLY A 85 17.18 -20.23 -4.99
C GLY A 85 17.45 -20.30 -6.50
N ALA A 86 16.41 -20.34 -7.33
CA ALA A 86 16.55 -20.36 -8.78
C ALA A 86 16.69 -18.95 -9.36
N GLU A 87 17.50 -18.81 -10.41
CA GLU A 87 17.57 -17.58 -11.20
C GLU A 87 16.30 -17.45 -12.06
N VAL A 88 15.65 -16.29 -11.98
CA VAL A 88 14.45 -15.93 -12.75
C VAL A 88 14.71 -14.64 -13.52
N SER A 89 14.48 -14.67 -14.83
CA SER A 89 14.59 -13.48 -15.67
C SER A 89 13.35 -12.61 -15.57
N VAL A 90 13.50 -11.42 -14.98
CA VAL A 90 12.43 -10.42 -14.87
C VAL A 90 12.47 -9.50 -16.08
N ALA A 91 11.39 -9.52 -16.86
CA ALA A 91 11.26 -8.73 -18.08
C ALA A 91 10.98 -7.24 -17.80
N ASP A 92 11.35 -6.40 -18.76
CA ASP A 92 11.05 -4.97 -18.75
C ASP A 92 9.54 -4.74 -18.91
N PRO A 93 8.91 -3.83 -18.15
CA PRO A 93 7.48 -3.55 -18.21
C PRO A 93 7.10 -2.70 -19.43
N THR A 94 7.33 -3.21 -20.64
CA THR A 94 6.78 -2.65 -21.87
C THR A 94 5.27 -2.87 -21.94
N ARG A 95 4.56 -2.10 -22.75
CA ARG A 95 3.10 -2.25 -22.92
C ARG A 95 2.70 -3.68 -23.32
N GLU A 96 3.49 -4.30 -24.17
CA GLU A 96 3.30 -5.69 -24.63
C GLU A 96 3.53 -6.69 -23.48
N ASN A 97 4.64 -6.56 -22.75
CA ASN A 97 4.95 -7.46 -21.64
C ASN A 97 3.93 -7.34 -20.49
N ILE A 98 3.43 -6.13 -20.23
CA ILE A 98 2.36 -5.88 -19.27
C ILE A 98 1.07 -6.56 -19.73
N GLN A 99 0.68 -6.43 -21.02
CA GLN A 99 -0.52 -7.09 -21.54
C GLN A 99 -0.47 -8.60 -21.36
N GLY A 100 0.62 -9.24 -21.80
CA GLY A 100 0.76 -10.69 -21.69
C GLY A 100 0.73 -11.15 -20.23
N ALA A 101 1.41 -10.44 -19.33
CA ALA A 101 1.37 -10.74 -17.90
C ALA A 101 -0.03 -10.59 -17.32
N PHE A 102 -0.75 -9.55 -17.73
CA PHE A 102 -2.09 -9.25 -17.28
C PHE A 102 -3.09 -10.31 -17.72
N ASP A 103 -3.04 -10.75 -18.98
CA ASP A 103 -3.92 -11.79 -19.51
C ASP A 103 -3.71 -13.12 -18.77
N ASP A 104 -2.45 -13.54 -18.63
CA ASP A 104 -2.04 -14.73 -17.89
C ASP A 104 -2.46 -14.65 -16.40
N TRP A 105 -2.28 -13.50 -15.77
CA TRP A 105 -2.66 -13.24 -14.38
C TRP A 105 -4.18 -13.29 -14.18
N LEU A 106 -4.93 -12.69 -15.09
CA LEU A 106 -6.39 -12.65 -15.02
C LEU A 106 -6.98 -14.06 -15.18
N GLU A 107 -6.42 -14.88 -16.08
CA GLU A 107 -6.80 -16.29 -16.24
C GLU A 107 -6.58 -17.08 -14.93
N ARG A 108 -5.39 -16.95 -14.32
CA ARG A 108 -5.11 -17.58 -13.02
C ARG A 108 -6.08 -17.13 -11.95
N CYS A 109 -6.32 -15.83 -11.85
CA CYS A 109 -7.26 -15.29 -10.88
C CYS A 109 -8.67 -15.87 -11.02
N ALA A 110 -9.16 -16.03 -12.26
CA ALA A 110 -10.49 -16.55 -12.55
C ALA A 110 -10.65 -18.06 -12.32
N SER A 111 -9.55 -18.80 -12.05
CA SER A 111 -9.57 -20.26 -11.92
C SER A 111 -10.28 -20.79 -10.67
N HIS A 112 -10.44 -19.98 -9.61
CA HIS A 112 -11.13 -20.37 -8.38
C HIS A 112 -11.86 -19.17 -7.75
N PRO A 113 -13.11 -19.31 -7.27
CA PRO A 113 -13.91 -18.20 -6.73
C PRO A 113 -13.35 -17.60 -5.43
N GLU A 114 -12.55 -18.36 -4.69
CA GLU A 114 -11.87 -17.88 -3.47
C GLU A 114 -10.47 -17.32 -3.71
N ASN A 115 -10.02 -17.23 -4.96
CA ASN A 115 -8.74 -16.57 -5.27
C ASN A 115 -8.76 -15.10 -4.86
N ILE A 116 -7.57 -14.61 -4.52
CA ILE A 116 -7.31 -13.19 -4.29
C ILE A 116 -6.44 -12.69 -5.44
N GLY A 117 -6.99 -11.78 -6.25
CA GLY A 117 -6.21 -11.11 -7.30
C GLY A 117 -5.53 -9.87 -6.74
N VAL A 118 -4.19 -9.81 -6.84
CA VAL A 118 -3.40 -8.62 -6.48
C VAL A 118 -2.82 -8.00 -7.75
N PHE A 119 -3.17 -6.75 -8.04
CA PHE A 119 -2.54 -5.94 -9.10
C PHE A 119 -1.81 -4.77 -8.45
N TYR A 120 -0.50 -4.69 -8.64
CA TYR A 120 0.33 -3.62 -8.13
C TYR A 120 1.09 -2.96 -9.28
N PHE A 121 0.98 -1.64 -9.39
CA PHE A 121 1.74 -0.84 -10.34
C PHE A 121 2.45 0.31 -9.62
N CYS A 122 3.74 0.48 -9.89
CA CYS A 122 4.53 1.61 -9.44
C CYS A 122 5.32 2.21 -10.62
N GLY A 123 5.16 3.51 -10.86
CA GLY A 123 5.75 4.20 -12.00
C GLY A 123 5.08 5.55 -12.27
N HIS A 124 5.26 6.07 -13.48
CA HIS A 124 4.61 7.31 -13.89
C HIS A 124 3.15 7.09 -14.26
N GLY A 125 2.35 8.09 -13.94
CA GLY A 125 0.94 8.14 -14.29
C GLY A 125 0.52 9.59 -14.51
N VAL A 126 -0.47 9.75 -15.38
CA VAL A 126 -1.04 11.05 -15.73
C VAL A 126 -2.56 10.98 -15.64
N GLN A 127 -3.19 12.12 -15.37
CA GLN A 127 -4.64 12.25 -15.33
C GLN A 127 -5.14 12.97 -16.58
N ALA A 128 -5.96 12.28 -17.36
CA ALA A 128 -6.73 12.83 -18.46
C ALA A 128 -8.23 12.70 -18.17
N GLU A 129 -9.04 12.28 -19.14
CA GLU A 129 -10.42 11.80 -18.90
C GLU A 129 -10.44 10.61 -17.92
N SER A 130 -9.40 9.77 -17.97
CA SER A 130 -9.10 8.70 -17.01
C SER A 130 -7.64 8.77 -16.59
N GLN A 131 -7.26 8.10 -15.49
CA GLN A 131 -5.84 7.87 -15.18
C GLN A 131 -5.24 6.94 -16.23
N VAL A 132 -4.06 7.33 -16.70
CA VAL A 132 -3.25 6.58 -17.66
C VAL A 132 -1.92 6.25 -16.99
N LEU A 133 -1.49 4.98 -17.11
CA LEU A 133 -0.24 4.48 -16.54
C LEU A 133 0.76 4.25 -17.67
N LEU A 134 2.01 4.66 -17.45
CA LEU A 134 3.05 4.67 -18.47
C LEU A 134 3.92 3.41 -18.36
N ALA A 135 4.06 2.68 -19.46
CA ALA A 135 4.99 1.55 -19.56
C ALA A 135 6.41 2.07 -19.87
N SER A 136 7.43 1.19 -19.77
CA SER A 136 8.82 1.60 -20.04
C SER A 136 9.04 2.06 -21.48
N ASP A 137 8.21 1.60 -22.42
CA ASP A 137 8.24 1.99 -23.83
C ASP A 137 7.33 3.18 -24.17
N PHE A 138 6.86 3.93 -23.17
CA PHE A 138 6.19 5.21 -23.38
C PHE A 138 7.04 6.17 -24.23
N ALA A 139 6.40 6.92 -25.13
CA ALA A 139 7.04 7.85 -26.06
C ALA A 139 7.96 7.21 -27.11
N ARG A 140 7.99 5.88 -27.24
CA ARG A 140 8.71 5.17 -28.32
C ARG A 140 8.29 5.60 -29.73
N PHE A 141 7.03 6.02 -29.90
CA PHE A 141 6.47 6.41 -31.19
C PHE A 141 6.15 7.92 -31.23
N ASP A 142 6.90 8.68 -32.02
CA ASP A 142 6.90 10.16 -32.04
C ASP A 142 5.59 10.85 -32.50
N GLY A 143 4.60 10.08 -32.95
CA GLY A 143 3.24 10.57 -33.26
C GLY A 143 2.14 9.96 -32.39
N SER A 144 2.48 9.02 -31.51
CA SER A 144 1.51 8.27 -30.70
C SER A 144 2.19 7.78 -29.40
N PRO A 145 2.65 8.71 -28.53
CA PRO A 145 3.48 8.36 -27.37
C PRO A 145 2.76 7.43 -26.39
N PHE A 146 1.43 7.54 -26.30
CA PHE A 146 0.58 6.72 -25.44
C PHE A 146 0.35 5.28 -25.92
N MET A 147 0.94 4.87 -27.06
CA MET A 147 0.99 3.43 -27.41
C MET A 147 1.78 2.62 -26.38
N GLY A 148 2.76 3.23 -25.70
CA GLY A 148 3.47 2.66 -24.55
C GLY A 148 2.78 2.96 -23.21
N ALA A 149 1.44 3.03 -23.19
CA ALA A 149 0.66 3.32 -21.99
C ALA A 149 -0.67 2.54 -22.00
N PHE A 150 -1.38 2.54 -20.87
CA PHE A 150 -2.72 1.96 -20.79
C PHE A 150 -3.68 2.79 -19.91
N ALA A 151 -4.95 2.79 -20.30
CA ALA A 151 -6.01 3.47 -19.56
C ALA A 151 -6.39 2.66 -18.32
N TYR A 152 -5.94 3.09 -17.14
CA TYR A 152 -6.14 2.34 -15.90
C TYR A 152 -7.61 2.23 -15.51
N ASP A 153 -8.36 3.34 -15.50
CA ASP A 153 -9.75 3.30 -15.01
C ASP A 153 -10.61 2.37 -15.88
N VAL A 154 -10.43 2.42 -17.21
CA VAL A 154 -11.09 1.50 -18.15
C VAL A 154 -10.62 0.04 -17.93
N SER A 155 -9.33 -0.16 -17.64
CA SER A 155 -8.80 -1.48 -17.28
C SER A 155 -9.41 -2.00 -15.97
N ARG A 156 -9.59 -1.13 -14.98
CA ARG A 156 -10.18 -1.46 -13.69
C ARG A 156 -11.61 -1.95 -13.86
N ASP A 157 -12.41 -1.31 -14.71
CA ASP A 157 -13.76 -1.78 -15.04
C ASP A 157 -13.74 -3.20 -15.61
N GLY A 158 -12.78 -3.51 -16.49
CA GLY A 158 -12.54 -4.88 -16.96
C GLY A 158 -12.21 -5.85 -15.81
N ILE A 159 -11.29 -5.49 -14.93
CA ILE A 159 -10.92 -6.34 -13.77
C ILE A 159 -12.14 -6.56 -12.85
N LEU A 160 -12.95 -5.54 -12.61
CA LEU A 160 -14.14 -5.64 -11.76
C LEU A 160 -15.17 -6.66 -12.28
N GLN A 161 -15.23 -6.84 -13.60
CA GLN A 161 -16.12 -7.80 -14.25
C GLN A 161 -15.50 -9.19 -14.43
N PHE A 162 -14.21 -9.28 -14.79
CA PHE A 162 -13.60 -10.55 -15.20
C PHE A 162 -12.67 -11.17 -14.16
N GLY A 163 -12.22 -10.39 -13.18
CA GLY A 163 -11.37 -10.87 -12.10
C GLY A 163 -12.11 -11.73 -11.06
N PRO A 164 -11.39 -12.17 -10.02
CA PRO A 164 -11.97 -12.95 -8.93
C PRO A 164 -12.86 -12.06 -8.04
N PRO A 165 -13.72 -12.63 -7.19
CA PRO A 165 -14.52 -11.84 -6.26
C PRO A 165 -13.70 -10.94 -5.32
N THR A 166 -12.52 -11.39 -4.87
CA THR A 166 -11.61 -10.61 -4.01
C THR A 166 -10.50 -9.97 -4.83
N GLN A 167 -10.48 -8.64 -4.89
CA GLN A 167 -9.57 -7.89 -5.75
C GLN A 167 -8.85 -6.79 -4.96
N CYS A 168 -7.53 -6.86 -4.95
CA CYS A 168 -6.64 -5.88 -4.34
C CYS A 168 -5.86 -5.17 -5.44
N VAL A 169 -6.13 -3.88 -5.68
CA VAL A 169 -5.52 -3.08 -6.74
C VAL A 169 -4.81 -1.87 -6.13
N PHE A 170 -3.50 -1.78 -6.34
CA PHE A 170 -2.64 -0.77 -5.72
C PHE A 170 -1.88 0.00 -6.80
N ILE A 171 -2.18 1.29 -6.94
CA ILE A 171 -1.59 2.17 -7.96
C ILE A 171 -0.73 3.23 -7.28
N ASP A 172 0.57 2.99 -7.29
CA ASP A 172 1.60 3.92 -6.83
C ASP A 172 2.13 4.73 -8.02
N ALA A 173 1.29 5.60 -8.53
CA ALA A 173 1.60 6.45 -9.66
C ALA A 173 0.92 7.81 -9.51
N CYS A 174 1.59 8.84 -9.99
CA CYS A 174 1.05 10.18 -10.02
C CYS A 174 -0.24 10.26 -10.85
N ARG A 175 -0.98 11.35 -10.65
CA ARG A 175 -2.21 11.68 -11.37
C ARG A 175 -2.18 13.14 -11.86
N VAL A 176 -1.01 13.58 -12.33
CA VAL A 176 -0.84 14.98 -12.76
C VAL A 176 -1.79 15.27 -13.93
N PRO A 177 -2.64 16.31 -13.85
CA PRO A 177 -3.50 16.70 -14.96
C PRO A 177 -2.67 17.04 -16.20
N LEU A 178 -3.01 16.42 -17.34
CA LEU A 178 -2.37 16.77 -18.61
C LEU A 178 -2.76 18.18 -19.06
N THR A 179 -1.82 18.88 -19.70
CA THR A 179 -2.11 20.10 -20.45
C THR A 179 -3.05 19.79 -21.62
N GLU A 180 -3.82 20.76 -22.08
CA GLU A 180 -4.81 20.55 -23.15
C GLU A 180 -4.18 20.00 -24.45
N GLN A 181 -2.97 20.46 -24.78
CA GLN A 181 -2.20 19.98 -25.93
C GLN A 181 -1.88 18.49 -25.82
N VAL A 182 -1.52 18.02 -24.62
CA VAL A 182 -1.22 16.61 -24.37
C VAL A 182 -2.49 15.76 -24.29
N ARG A 183 -3.61 16.31 -23.82
CA ARG A 183 -4.91 15.60 -23.83
C ARG A 183 -5.34 15.19 -25.23
N GLN A 184 -5.04 16.00 -26.26
CA GLN A 184 -5.33 15.65 -27.65
C GLN A 184 -4.55 14.43 -28.12
N LEU A 185 -3.31 14.26 -27.66
CA LEU A 185 -2.46 13.09 -27.95
C LEU A 185 -2.91 11.83 -27.18
N ASN A 186 -3.67 12.01 -26.10
CA ASN A 186 -4.17 10.94 -25.23
C ASN A 186 -5.50 10.32 -25.71
N ARG A 187 -6.07 10.77 -26.84
CA ARG A 187 -7.32 10.18 -27.34
C ARG A 187 -7.07 8.74 -27.83
N GLY A 188 -7.76 7.77 -27.20
CA GLY A 188 -7.74 6.38 -27.63
C GLY A 188 -6.65 5.51 -27.00
N VAL A 189 -6.14 5.86 -25.81
CA VAL A 189 -5.27 4.94 -25.05
C VAL A 189 -6.01 3.65 -24.74
N SER A 190 -5.43 2.51 -25.13
CA SER A 190 -6.06 1.21 -24.95
C SER A 190 -5.99 0.77 -23.49
N ALA A 191 -7.07 0.16 -23.02
CA ALA A 191 -7.08 -0.55 -21.74
C ALA A 191 -6.34 -1.90 -21.86
N LEU A 192 -5.95 -2.48 -20.73
CA LEU A 192 -5.52 -3.89 -20.66
C LEU A 192 -6.72 -4.83 -20.83
N LYS A 193 -7.89 -4.42 -20.32
CA LYS A 193 -9.16 -5.14 -20.46
C LYS A 193 -10.31 -4.15 -20.40
N THR A 194 -11.24 -4.23 -21.33
CA THR A 194 -12.49 -3.46 -21.28
C THR A 194 -13.60 -4.31 -20.66
N ALA A 195 -14.48 -3.69 -19.88
CA ALA A 195 -15.73 -4.32 -19.49
C ALA A 195 -16.64 -4.55 -20.72
N ASP A 196 -17.45 -5.60 -20.69
CA ASP A 196 -18.55 -5.77 -21.62
C ASP A 196 -19.73 -4.91 -21.16
N ALA A 197 -20.37 -4.20 -22.08
CA ALA A 197 -21.46 -3.27 -21.78
C ALA A 197 -22.66 -3.91 -21.04
N TYR A 198 -22.83 -5.22 -21.14
CA TYR A 198 -23.93 -5.99 -20.53
C TYR A 198 -23.46 -6.98 -19.46
N GLY A 199 -22.19 -6.95 -19.09
CA GLY A 199 -21.65 -7.87 -18.11
C GLY A 199 -21.90 -7.42 -16.68
N GLU A 200 -22.08 -8.40 -15.80
CA GLU A 200 -22.24 -8.13 -14.37
C GLU A 200 -20.89 -8.04 -13.66
N ARG A 201 -20.80 -7.12 -12.70
CA ARG A 201 -19.65 -7.00 -11.80
C ARG A 201 -19.48 -8.31 -11.00
N ARG A 202 -18.30 -8.92 -11.06
CA ARG A 202 -17.92 -10.08 -10.24
C ARG A 202 -17.27 -9.71 -8.91
N CYS A 203 -16.64 -8.54 -8.84
CA CYS A 203 -15.95 -8.10 -7.64
C CYS A 203 -16.93 -7.86 -6.48
N ALA A 204 -16.85 -8.72 -5.47
CA ALA A 204 -17.61 -8.61 -4.22
C ALA A 204 -16.79 -7.98 -3.09
N HIS A 205 -15.46 -8.08 -3.13
CA HIS A 205 -14.56 -7.61 -2.08
C HIS A 205 -13.45 -6.77 -2.74
N ASP A 206 -13.65 -5.45 -2.73
CA ASP A 206 -12.79 -4.49 -3.42
C ASP A 206 -11.84 -3.83 -2.42
N LEU A 207 -10.54 -3.88 -2.69
CA LEU A 207 -9.52 -3.05 -2.08
C LEU A 207 -8.73 -2.35 -3.19
N THR A 208 -9.26 -1.24 -3.70
CA THR A 208 -8.54 -0.40 -4.66
C THR A 208 -7.98 0.81 -3.93
N LEU A 209 -6.66 1.02 -4.02
CA LEU A 209 -5.97 2.20 -3.47
C LEU A 209 -5.10 2.85 -4.54
N ARG A 210 -5.19 4.17 -4.66
CA ARG A 210 -4.39 4.96 -5.59
C ARG A 210 -3.63 6.05 -4.84
N ALA A 211 -2.38 6.25 -5.20
CA ALA A 211 -1.60 7.38 -4.73
C ALA A 211 -2.37 8.71 -4.96
N PRO A 212 -2.21 9.69 -4.05
CA PRO A 212 -2.96 10.94 -4.10
C PRO A 212 -2.70 11.72 -5.39
N LEU A 213 -3.65 12.58 -5.74
CA LEU A 213 -3.46 13.60 -6.79
C LEU A 213 -2.34 14.55 -6.35
N PHE A 214 -1.29 14.70 -7.17
CA PHE A 214 -0.24 15.67 -6.94
C PHE A 214 -0.49 16.91 -7.79
N ASP A 215 -0.52 18.08 -7.15
CA ASP A 215 -0.31 19.34 -7.85
C ASP A 215 1.21 19.54 -7.95
N VAL A 216 1.76 19.42 -9.15
CA VAL A 216 3.20 19.42 -9.45
C VAL A 216 3.91 20.72 -9.05
N MET A 217 3.17 21.77 -8.70
CA MET A 217 3.74 23.08 -8.40
C MET A 217 4.20 23.28 -6.95
N GLU A 218 3.76 22.46 -5.99
CA GLU A 218 4.07 22.68 -4.56
C GLU A 218 4.79 21.52 -3.87
N ALA A 219 5.02 20.39 -4.54
CA ALA A 219 5.82 19.31 -3.97
C ALA A 219 7.30 19.53 -4.32
N PRO A 220 8.19 19.80 -3.34
CA PRO A 220 9.63 19.70 -3.55
C PRO A 220 9.96 18.34 -4.20
N PRO A 221 11.01 18.24 -5.03
CA PRO A 221 11.38 17.00 -5.72
C PRO A 221 11.53 15.78 -4.79
N ASN A 222 11.84 16.00 -3.50
CA ASN A 222 11.96 14.94 -2.47
C ASN A 222 10.64 14.52 -1.80
N ILE A 223 9.52 15.19 -2.09
CA ILE A 223 8.25 15.05 -1.35
C ILE A 223 7.24 14.12 -2.07
N ALA A 224 7.52 13.69 -3.30
CA ALA A 224 6.80 12.60 -3.95
C ALA A 224 7.13 11.22 -3.34
N GLY A 225 8.02 11.15 -2.34
CA GLY A 225 8.47 9.89 -1.73
C GLY A 225 9.38 9.06 -2.62
N TYR A 226 9.84 9.63 -3.72
CA TYR A 226 10.75 9.01 -4.66
C TYR A 226 12.17 9.54 -4.41
N SER A 227 12.71 9.34 -3.21
CA SER A 227 14.14 9.55 -2.99
C SER A 227 14.91 8.49 -3.78
N ASP A 228 16.10 8.83 -4.27
CA ASP A 228 16.83 7.92 -5.16
C ASP A 228 17.07 6.55 -4.53
N GLY A 229 16.52 5.51 -5.18
CA GLY A 229 16.70 4.12 -4.78
C GLY A 229 16.02 3.69 -3.47
N VAL A 230 15.08 4.47 -2.93
CA VAL A 230 14.29 4.07 -1.74
C VAL A 230 12.88 3.62 -2.10
N VAL A 231 12.24 2.89 -1.19
CA VAL A 231 10.83 2.49 -1.29
C VAL A 231 9.94 3.74 -1.20
N SER A 232 8.93 3.84 -2.05
CA SER A 232 7.99 4.96 -2.04
C SER A 232 7.20 5.02 -0.73
N TYR A 233 6.79 6.22 -0.33
CA TYR A 233 5.93 6.37 0.86
C TYR A 233 4.61 5.62 0.74
N PHE A 234 4.02 5.56 -0.46
CA PHE A 234 2.81 4.76 -0.68
C PHE A 234 3.08 3.27 -0.44
N THR A 235 4.18 2.75 -0.99
CA THR A 235 4.52 1.33 -0.82
C THR A 235 4.87 1.00 0.63
N SER A 236 5.62 1.87 1.30
CA SER A 236 5.96 1.73 2.72
C SER A 236 4.68 1.72 3.58
N ALA A 237 3.76 2.66 3.36
CA ALA A 237 2.48 2.69 4.07
C ALA A 237 1.62 1.46 3.77
N LEU A 238 1.60 0.99 2.52
CA LEU A 238 0.84 -0.20 2.11
C LEU A 238 1.38 -1.46 2.77
N THR A 239 2.70 -1.68 2.77
CA THR A 239 3.29 -2.86 3.41
C THR A 239 3.11 -2.80 4.92
N ARG A 240 3.26 -1.63 5.55
CA ARG A 240 2.91 -1.43 6.98
C ARG A 240 1.46 -1.78 7.27
N ALA A 241 0.52 -1.34 6.44
CA ALA A 241 -0.90 -1.66 6.59
C ALA A 241 -1.13 -3.18 6.58
N LEU A 242 -0.60 -3.86 5.56
CA LEU A 242 -0.72 -5.31 5.39
C LEU A 242 0.04 -6.12 6.45
N ASP A 243 1.13 -5.59 7.00
CA ASP A 243 1.92 -6.24 8.06
C ASP A 243 1.35 -6.03 9.47
N GLY A 244 0.17 -5.39 9.59
CA GLY A 244 -0.56 -5.34 10.85
C GLY A 244 -0.93 -3.95 11.35
N GLN A 245 -0.40 -2.88 10.75
CA GLN A 245 -0.81 -1.54 11.15
C GLN A 245 -2.28 -1.24 10.76
N ALA A 246 -2.85 -2.02 9.85
CA ALA A 246 -4.28 -2.02 9.56
C ALA A 246 -5.06 -3.16 10.25
N ALA A 247 -4.45 -3.91 11.17
CA ALA A 247 -5.13 -5.04 11.79
C ALA A 247 -6.20 -4.60 12.81
N VAL A 248 -7.22 -5.45 12.91
CA VAL A 248 -8.28 -5.41 13.93
C VAL A 248 -8.38 -6.77 14.59
N GLU A 249 -8.78 -6.79 15.86
CA GLU A 249 -9.10 -8.01 16.57
C GLU A 249 -10.51 -8.47 16.16
N GLU A 250 -10.63 -9.73 15.74
CA GLU A 250 -11.92 -10.34 15.45
C GLU A 250 -12.63 -10.72 16.75
N ALA A 251 -13.80 -10.10 16.99
CA ALA A 251 -14.50 -10.22 18.28
C ALA A 251 -14.89 -11.65 18.70
N LEU A 252 -15.07 -12.58 17.74
CA LEU A 252 -15.49 -13.95 18.03
C LEU A 252 -14.32 -14.89 18.32
N THR A 253 -13.17 -14.67 17.68
CA THR A 253 -12.00 -15.57 17.75
C THR A 253 -10.85 -14.99 18.55
N GLY A 254 -10.81 -13.67 18.73
CA GLY A 254 -9.65 -12.94 19.27
C GLY A 254 -8.47 -12.87 18.31
N GLU A 255 -8.63 -13.33 17.05
CA GLU A 255 -7.56 -13.30 16.05
C GLU A 255 -7.32 -11.87 15.54
N TRP A 256 -6.07 -11.51 15.35
CA TRP A 256 -5.71 -10.26 14.69
C TRP A 256 -5.71 -10.45 13.18
N VAL A 257 -6.54 -9.70 12.48
CA VAL A 257 -6.74 -9.84 11.04
C VAL A 257 -6.62 -8.49 10.33
N VAL A 258 -6.14 -8.53 9.10
CA VAL A 258 -6.16 -7.40 8.17
C VAL A 258 -7.21 -7.68 7.11
N ASP A 259 -8.16 -6.78 6.92
CA ASP A 259 -9.20 -6.88 5.92
C ASP A 259 -9.22 -5.67 4.97
N ASN A 260 -9.97 -5.79 3.88
CA ASN A 260 -10.09 -4.73 2.88
C ASN A 260 -10.61 -3.40 3.46
N GLN A 261 -11.51 -3.44 4.44
CA GLN A 261 -12.10 -2.24 5.03
C GLN A 261 -11.11 -1.51 5.94
N THR A 262 -10.34 -2.25 6.73
CA THR A 262 -9.39 -1.66 7.68
C THR A 262 -8.16 -1.11 6.96
N VAL A 263 -7.68 -1.78 5.91
CA VAL A 263 -6.59 -1.26 5.07
C VAL A 263 -7.02 0.07 4.43
N SER A 264 -8.18 0.09 3.78
CA SER A 264 -8.63 1.30 3.10
C SER A 264 -8.89 2.48 4.04
N SER A 265 -9.44 2.25 5.24
CA SER A 265 -9.71 3.33 6.19
C SER A 265 -8.45 3.89 6.85
N ARG A 266 -7.38 3.10 6.95
CA ARG A 266 -6.13 3.49 7.64
C ARG A 266 -5.02 3.97 6.71
N MET A 267 -5.10 3.65 5.43
CA MET A 267 -4.04 3.94 4.46
C MET A 267 -3.65 5.43 4.44
N THR A 268 -4.62 6.35 4.45
CA THR A 268 -4.34 7.80 4.45
C THR A 268 -3.52 8.23 5.68
N GLY A 269 -3.86 7.74 6.87
CA GLY A 269 -3.11 8.05 8.08
C GLY A 269 -1.70 7.47 8.06
N LEU A 270 -1.55 6.24 7.57
CA LEU A 270 -0.23 5.60 7.40
C LEU A 270 0.64 6.34 6.40
N LEU A 271 0.07 6.73 5.26
CA LEU A 271 0.79 7.54 4.26
C LEU A 271 1.25 8.88 4.84
N GLN A 272 0.40 9.56 5.61
CA GLN A 272 0.78 10.81 6.27
C GLN A 272 1.92 10.62 7.29
N GLN A 273 1.97 9.48 7.99
CA GLN A 273 3.08 9.15 8.87
C GLN A 273 4.39 8.94 8.10
N GLU A 274 4.35 8.31 6.91
CA GLU A 274 5.53 8.14 6.06
C GLU A 274 6.04 9.48 5.51
N ILE A 275 5.14 10.40 5.18
CA ILE A 275 5.50 11.71 4.60
C ILE A 275 5.96 12.71 5.67
N GLY A 276 5.38 12.65 6.87
CA GLY A 276 5.70 13.54 8.00
C GLY A 276 4.76 14.76 8.15
N THR A 277 4.84 15.40 9.32
CA THR A 277 3.99 16.52 9.76
C THR A 277 4.41 17.83 9.09
N GLY A 278 3.98 18.05 7.85
CA GLY A 278 4.23 19.30 7.13
C GLY A 278 3.52 19.43 5.79
N THR A 279 2.86 18.37 5.33
CA THR A 279 2.13 18.37 4.05
C THR A 279 0.64 18.15 4.30
N THR A 280 -0.14 19.21 4.17
CA THR A 280 -1.59 19.15 4.23
C THR A 280 -2.15 18.45 2.97
N GLY A 281 -3.25 17.70 3.10
CA GLY A 281 -4.12 17.38 1.97
C GLY A 281 -3.90 16.07 1.20
N ARG A 282 -3.09 15.13 1.69
CA ARG A 282 -2.81 13.88 0.96
C ARG A 282 -3.69 12.73 1.43
N ALA A 283 -4.79 12.50 0.73
CA ALA A 283 -5.66 11.34 0.94
C ALA A 283 -5.45 10.30 -0.16
N VAL A 284 -5.33 9.04 0.22
CA VAL A 284 -5.36 7.93 -0.74
C VAL A 284 -6.78 7.81 -1.29
N GLU A 285 -6.90 7.72 -2.61
CA GLU A 285 -8.21 7.46 -3.22
C GLU A 285 -8.53 5.98 -3.10
N GLY A 286 -9.64 5.68 -2.43
CA GLY A 286 -10.18 4.33 -2.29
C GLY A 286 -11.45 4.15 -3.14
N ALA A 287 -11.67 2.94 -3.67
CA ALA A 287 -12.97 2.58 -4.22
C ALA A 287 -14.03 2.42 -3.11
N LYS A 288 -15.31 2.36 -3.50
CA LYS A 288 -16.36 1.92 -2.58
C LYS A 288 -16.07 0.48 -2.16
N ILE A 289 -15.88 0.28 -0.87
CA ILE A 289 -15.63 -1.04 -0.29
C ILE A 289 -16.97 -1.73 -0.13
N PHE A 290 -17.05 -2.95 -0.65
CA PHE A 290 -18.20 -3.83 -0.49
C PHE A 290 -17.97 -4.74 0.72
N ASP A 291 -18.49 -5.96 0.67
CA ASP A 291 -18.41 -6.92 1.77
C ASP A 291 -16.98 -7.04 2.33
N ARG A 292 -16.92 -7.22 3.65
CA ARG A 292 -15.67 -7.41 4.38
C ARG A 292 -15.04 -8.75 3.98
N LYS A 293 -13.74 -8.74 3.69
CA LYS A 293 -12.93 -9.94 3.45
C LYS A 293 -11.62 -9.87 4.20
N VAL A 294 -11.38 -10.87 5.05
CA VAL A 294 -10.07 -11.08 5.68
C VAL A 294 -9.06 -11.40 4.57
N LEU A 295 -8.00 -10.58 4.51
CA LEU A 295 -6.90 -10.72 3.56
C LEU A 295 -5.72 -11.41 4.21
N ARG A 296 -5.39 -11.03 5.45
CA ARG A 296 -4.28 -11.62 6.22
C ARG A 296 -4.67 -11.88 7.67
N ARG A 297 -4.04 -12.89 8.27
CA ARG A 297 -4.11 -13.23 9.69
C ARG A 297 -2.72 -13.08 10.31
N LEU A 298 -2.63 -12.40 11.43
CA LEU A 298 -1.38 -12.19 12.14
C LEU A 298 -1.12 -13.34 13.10
N HIS A 299 0.16 -13.72 13.23
CA HIS A 299 0.60 -14.75 14.17
C HIS A 299 0.59 -14.27 15.62
N THR A 300 0.81 -12.98 15.81
CA THR A 300 0.84 -12.31 17.12
C THR A 300 0.14 -10.97 17.05
N PRO A 301 -0.25 -10.38 18.20
CA PRO A 301 -0.82 -9.04 18.23
C PRO A 301 0.14 -8.02 17.58
N PRO A 302 -0.37 -7.14 16.71
CA PRO A 302 0.45 -6.18 15.98
C PRO A 302 1.09 -5.18 16.92
N SER A 303 2.24 -4.63 16.54
CA SER A 303 2.80 -3.45 17.20
C SER A 303 1.91 -2.22 16.97
N THR A 304 1.76 -1.37 17.98
CA THR A 304 1.05 -0.09 17.91
C THR A 304 1.84 0.98 18.64
N LYS A 305 1.79 2.21 18.13
CA LYS A 305 2.28 3.38 18.87
C LYS A 305 1.24 3.77 19.92
N ILE A 306 1.66 3.97 21.16
CA ILE A 306 0.82 4.56 22.21
C ILE A 306 1.37 5.96 22.49
N THR A 307 0.51 6.96 22.35
CA THR A 307 0.80 8.34 22.73
C THR A 307 -0.07 8.70 23.93
N VAL A 308 0.56 8.94 25.09
CA VAL A 308 -0.14 9.34 26.32
C VAL A 308 0.15 10.80 26.62
N SER A 309 -0.89 11.58 26.90
CA SER A 309 -0.78 12.97 27.35
C SER A 309 -1.57 13.23 28.64
N CYS A 310 -1.15 14.24 29.40
CA CYS A 310 -1.85 14.72 30.59
C CYS A 310 -2.55 16.04 30.33
N GLU A 311 -3.65 16.30 31.04
CA GLU A 311 -4.31 17.60 31.12
C GLU A 311 -4.45 18.07 32.59
N PRO A 312 -3.84 19.21 32.98
CA PRO A 312 -2.87 19.99 32.21
C PRO A 312 -1.60 19.18 31.88
N LEU A 313 -0.84 19.62 30.87
CA LEU A 313 0.43 18.99 30.50
C LEU A 313 1.36 18.97 31.72
N ALA A 314 1.86 17.78 32.05
CA ALA A 314 2.86 17.63 33.08
C ALA A 314 4.21 18.03 32.51
N GLU A 315 4.93 18.94 33.18
CA GLU A 315 6.31 19.28 32.80
C GLU A 315 7.22 18.04 32.90
N THR A 316 6.96 17.20 33.90
CA THR A 316 7.79 16.06 34.29
C THR A 316 6.96 14.99 35.00
N GLY A 317 7.25 13.71 34.73
CA GLY A 317 6.54 12.59 35.35
C GLY A 317 6.96 11.21 34.85
N THR A 318 6.53 10.17 35.56
CA THR A 318 6.71 8.77 35.18
C THR A 318 5.38 8.18 34.74
N LEU A 319 5.38 7.48 33.61
CA LEU A 319 4.28 6.71 33.08
C LEU A 319 4.57 5.22 33.31
N SER A 320 3.62 4.51 33.88
CA SER A 320 3.62 3.05 33.96
C SER A 320 2.46 2.52 33.12
N CYS A 321 2.76 1.68 32.14
CA CYS A 321 1.79 1.01 31.28
C CYS A 321 1.90 -0.50 31.48
N THR A 322 0.94 -1.10 32.16
CA THR A 322 0.92 -2.53 32.49
C THR A 322 -0.09 -3.27 31.61
N PRO A 323 0.30 -4.35 30.92
CA PRO A 323 -0.63 -5.21 30.19
C PRO A 323 -1.74 -5.74 31.11
N ASN A 324 -2.95 -5.87 30.58
CA ASN A 324 -4.10 -6.43 31.29
C ASN A 324 -4.77 -7.52 30.42
N PRO A 325 -4.65 -8.82 30.74
CA PRO A 325 -3.97 -9.37 31.91
C PRO A 325 -2.44 -9.15 31.87
N ALA A 326 -1.80 -9.19 33.04
CA ALA A 326 -0.36 -8.95 33.21
C ALA A 326 0.50 -10.14 32.74
N VAL A 327 0.33 -10.55 31.49
CA VAL A 327 1.04 -11.65 30.82
C VAL A 327 2.26 -11.18 30.03
N ARG A 328 2.49 -9.86 29.93
CA ARG A 328 3.62 -9.26 29.20
C ARG A 328 4.38 -8.28 30.10
N ALA A 329 5.55 -7.86 29.66
CA ALA A 329 6.36 -6.88 30.38
C ALA A 329 5.62 -5.54 30.51
N ALA A 330 5.73 -4.93 31.69
CA ALA A 330 5.28 -3.57 31.91
C ALA A 330 6.27 -2.58 31.27
N TYR A 331 5.75 -1.45 30.83
CA TYR A 331 6.53 -0.35 30.29
C TYR A 331 6.60 0.78 31.32
N GLU A 332 7.81 1.25 31.61
CA GLU A 332 8.04 2.45 32.41
C GLU A 332 8.74 3.51 31.56
N HIS A 333 8.14 4.68 31.46
CA HIS A 333 8.65 5.79 30.66
C HIS A 333 8.71 7.07 31.49
N ARG A 334 9.77 7.86 31.32
CA ARG A 334 9.86 9.21 31.91
C ARG A 334 9.56 10.24 30.83
N ALA A 335 8.72 11.22 31.16
CA ALA A 335 8.46 12.35 30.26
C ALA A 335 9.70 13.24 30.19
N GLN A 336 9.88 13.88 29.04
CA GLN A 336 10.76 15.02 28.87
C GLN A 336 9.89 16.26 28.63
N ASP A 337 10.12 17.30 29.42
CA ASP A 337 9.69 18.69 29.25
C ASP A 337 8.39 18.92 28.45
N GLY A 338 7.23 18.57 29.04
CA GLY A 338 5.92 18.95 28.50
C GLY A 338 5.48 18.24 27.21
N GLU A 339 6.21 17.22 26.75
CA GLU A 339 5.84 16.40 25.60
C GLU A 339 5.02 15.16 25.99
N PRO A 340 4.13 14.64 25.12
CA PRO A 340 3.47 13.36 25.33
C PRO A 340 4.46 12.20 25.46
N TRP A 341 4.13 11.20 26.29
CA TRP A 341 4.86 9.93 26.29
C TRP A 341 4.53 9.15 25.02
N GLU A 342 5.54 8.78 24.26
CA GLU A 342 5.38 7.97 23.05
C GLU A 342 6.24 6.70 23.12
N PHE A 343 5.62 5.55 22.88
CA PHE A 343 6.33 4.27 22.86
C PHE A 343 5.60 3.24 21.99
N LEU A 344 6.32 2.19 21.59
CA LEU A 344 5.76 1.05 20.89
C LEU A 344 5.39 -0.05 21.88
N ALA A 345 4.20 -0.61 21.72
CA ALA A 345 3.71 -1.75 22.48
C ALA A 345 2.99 -2.72 21.54
N GLU A 346 2.78 -3.96 21.95
CA GLU A 346 1.85 -4.85 21.27
C GLU A 346 0.41 -4.35 21.44
N ALA A 347 -0.47 -4.65 20.50
CA ALA A 347 -1.88 -4.33 20.66
C ALA A 347 -2.51 -5.20 21.77
N GLY A 348 -3.52 -4.64 22.42
CA GLY A 348 -4.24 -5.27 23.53
C GLY A 348 -4.67 -4.29 24.61
N HIS A 349 -5.07 -4.83 25.75
CA HIS A 349 -5.53 -4.05 26.89
C HIS A 349 -4.38 -3.72 27.85
N TYR A 350 -4.38 -2.49 28.34
CA TYR A 350 -3.39 -1.94 29.24
C TYR A 350 -4.06 -1.18 30.38
N MET A 351 -3.40 -1.12 31.53
CA MET A 351 -3.67 -0.17 32.59
C MET A 351 -2.57 0.87 32.59
N VAL A 352 -2.95 2.14 32.40
CA VAL A 352 -2.02 3.26 32.33
C VAL A 352 -2.12 4.08 33.60
N THR A 353 -0.98 4.34 34.23
CA THR A 353 -0.85 5.19 35.42
C THR A 353 0.23 6.23 35.15
N ALA A 354 -0.02 7.48 35.53
CA ALA A 354 0.98 8.54 35.49
C ALA A 354 1.20 9.14 36.87
N GLU A 355 2.45 9.45 37.19
CA GLU A 355 2.89 10.13 38.40
C GLU A 355 3.70 11.37 38.01
N CYS A 356 3.18 12.57 38.30
CA CYS A 356 3.81 13.85 37.92
C CYS A 356 4.50 14.53 39.11
N GLU A 357 5.50 15.39 38.86
CA GLU A 357 6.48 15.87 39.84
C GLU A 357 5.90 16.61 41.06
N ARG A 358 5.50 15.81 42.06
CA ARG A 358 6.21 15.55 43.32
C ARG A 358 5.47 14.46 44.12
N GLY A 359 4.85 13.49 43.43
CA GLY A 359 3.96 12.50 44.05
C GLY A 359 2.61 13.07 44.52
N LEU A 360 2.32 14.35 44.23
CA LEU A 360 1.09 15.03 44.64
C LEU A 360 -0.11 14.70 43.74
N HIS A 361 0.13 14.30 42.49
CA HIS A 361 -0.91 13.92 41.55
C HIS A 361 -0.55 12.59 40.89
N ARG A 362 -1.23 11.53 41.32
CA ARG A 362 -1.23 10.21 40.68
C ARG A 362 -2.55 10.05 39.93
N VAL A 363 -2.48 9.76 38.64
CA VAL A 363 -3.66 9.53 37.80
C VAL A 363 -3.65 8.10 37.28
N GLY A 364 -4.77 7.42 37.48
CA GLY A 364 -4.96 6.03 37.09
C GLY A 364 -5.10 5.09 38.31
N PRO A 365 -5.14 3.77 38.07
CA PRO A 365 -4.95 3.14 36.77
C PRO A 365 -6.16 3.34 35.85
N LYS A 366 -5.92 3.78 34.61
CA LYS A 366 -6.95 3.95 33.55
C LYS A 366 -6.87 2.78 32.56
N PRO A 367 -7.97 2.06 32.28
CA PRO A 367 -7.98 1.04 31.25
C PRO A 367 -7.86 1.69 29.86
N VAL A 368 -7.00 1.12 29.03
CA VAL A 368 -6.74 1.53 27.65
C VAL A 368 -6.77 0.28 26.78
N TYR A 369 -7.47 0.35 25.66
CA TYR A 369 -7.30 -0.62 24.58
C TYR A 369 -6.41 0.01 23.51
N ALA A 370 -5.21 -0.55 23.36
CA ALA A 370 -4.24 -0.11 22.37
C ALA A 370 -4.44 -0.92 21.08
N ALA A 371 -4.79 -0.23 20.00
CA ALA A 371 -4.95 -0.77 18.67
C ALA A 371 -4.12 0.03 17.65
N PRO A 372 -3.63 -0.64 16.59
CA PRO A 372 -2.84 0.03 15.56
C PRO A 372 -3.69 1.01 14.72
N PRO A 373 -3.05 1.96 14.01
CA PRO A 373 -1.60 2.19 13.99
C PRO A 373 -1.10 2.99 15.21
N THR A 374 -1.97 3.83 15.78
CA THR A 374 -1.66 4.69 16.93
C THR A 374 -2.87 4.76 17.84
N SER A 375 -2.63 4.63 19.14
CA SER A 375 -3.63 4.84 20.18
C SER A 375 -3.28 6.07 21.01
N TYR A 376 -4.25 6.96 21.19
CA TYR A 376 -4.09 8.18 21.97
C TYR A 376 -4.78 8.03 23.32
N VAL A 377 -4.06 8.31 24.40
CA VAL A 377 -4.58 8.26 25.77
C VAL A 377 -4.43 9.62 26.39
N ARG A 378 -5.55 10.20 26.82
CA ARG A 378 -5.55 11.43 27.62
C ARG A 378 -5.82 11.10 29.07
N LEU A 379 -4.97 11.57 29.98
CA LEU A 379 -5.11 11.45 31.43
C LEU A 379 -5.48 12.82 32.01
N GLU A 380 -6.57 12.89 32.77
CA GLU A 380 -7.00 14.11 33.45
C GLU A 380 -6.39 14.16 34.84
N LEU A 381 -5.54 15.16 35.11
CA LEU A 381 -4.97 15.39 36.44
C LEU A 381 -6.02 16.10 37.30
N THR A 382 -6.66 15.34 38.19
CA THR A 382 -7.48 15.92 39.26
C THR A 382 -6.56 16.53 40.33
N ARG A 383 -6.83 17.78 40.68
CA ARG A 383 -6.12 18.52 41.73
C ARG A 383 -6.32 17.92 43.12
#